data_AF-A0A6J1R452-F1
#
_entry.id   AF-A0A6J1R452-F1
#
_cell.length_a   1.000
_cell.length_b   1.000
_cell.length_c   1.000
_cell.angle_alpha   90.00
_cell.angle_beta   90.00
_cell.angle_gamma   90.00
#
_symmetry.space_group_name_H-M   'P 1'
#
loop_
_entity.id
_entity.type
_entity.pdbx_description
1 polymer ?
#
loop_
_entity_poly.entity_id
_entity_poly.type
_entity_poly.pdbx_seq_one_letter_code
_entity_poly.pdbx_strand_id
1 'polypeptide(L)'
;MEAENEEVAQPATSTPTENHNHNKLRRRNVPESSAKTTDDSATSDRVPLVILPDSTRAWHGGAVPRIPDPADVAAIAGKQRNGVLTHEDDRGATTDALTSRERMKMSVIRGSVANPDLTLGELRLLGCSSEGFVNDDVRRVLWPKLLRLAQPEPAPVDGLETVHTYIPNEIYQQILKDVARSGSHISQSATEKETESFQEQLTQLMCWVLHRHSHLNYYQGYNDVAATVLLVMGLQAGLHVLESISLEFLERFMEKTMEKVNQELFFIFALLERVHPTLLEHLENVELFPHFALAEYTTWYAHKYAENRKLLHRLFDFFLGSPPLMPLYLSTVIVAHRATEIFSTTPDMGHTHKVLCTLPDDLPFETLMVEAKNLYRQYPPESISNDVRDYDHKRKIKEQEWKAKAEASRQERERQRKLKIVQSTPRISYRIRSYKTITVVTILALGIYAFIRSSTGLN
;
A
#
# COMPACT_ATOMS: atom_id res chain seq x y z
N MET A 1 61.07 -32.10 71.75
CA MET A 1 62.06 -32.35 70.69
C MET A 1 61.82 -31.31 69.62
N GLU A 2 62.82 -30.43 69.43
CA GLU A 2 63.03 -29.46 68.32
C GLU A 2 61.97 -28.33 68.16
N ALA A 3 62.22 -27.10 68.66
CA ALA A 3 63.05 -25.99 68.14
C ALA A 3 62.34 -25.26 66.96
N GLU A 4 61.68 -24.12 67.18
CA GLU A 4 62.17 -22.70 67.23
C GLU A 4 62.13 -21.96 65.87
N ASN A 5 61.40 -20.83 65.87
CA ASN A 5 61.42 -19.62 65.00
C ASN A 5 60.99 -19.74 63.51
N GLU A 6 60.31 -18.79 62.86
CA GLU A 6 60.17 -17.32 63.01
C GLU A 6 58.95 -16.86 62.15
N GLU A 7 57.87 -16.26 62.67
CA GLU A 7 57.56 -14.81 62.82
C GLU A 7 57.58 -13.93 61.53
N VAL A 8 56.39 -13.53 61.03
CA VAL A 8 56.13 -12.19 60.44
C VAL A 8 54.66 -11.79 60.70
N ALA A 9 54.47 -10.58 61.20
CA ALA A 9 53.28 -10.05 61.85
C ALA A 9 52.16 -9.49 60.93
N GLN A 10 50.93 -9.47 61.47
CA GLN A 10 49.81 -8.62 61.04
C GLN A 10 50.08 -7.13 61.34
N PRO A 11 49.31 -6.21 60.74
CA PRO A 11 48.34 -5.52 61.59
C PRO A 11 46.98 -5.24 60.93
N ALA A 12 45.98 -5.02 61.79
CA ALA A 12 44.60 -4.70 61.47
C ALA A 12 44.30 -3.18 61.54
N THR A 13 43.31 -2.77 60.72
CA THR A 13 42.28 -1.73 60.94
C THR A 13 42.65 -0.26 61.19
N SER A 14 42.15 0.64 60.32
CA SER A 14 41.22 1.73 60.68
C SER A 14 40.75 2.53 59.44
N THR A 15 39.44 2.73 59.32
CA THR A 15 38.69 3.59 58.36
C THR A 15 38.96 5.10 58.56
N PRO A 16 38.65 6.00 57.59
CA PRO A 16 37.31 6.63 57.58
C PRO A 16 36.74 7.12 56.22
N THR A 17 35.41 7.32 56.25
CA THR A 17 34.59 8.38 55.61
C THR A 17 34.20 8.34 54.12
N GLU A 18 32.88 8.36 53.97
CA GLU A 18 32.03 8.66 52.82
C GLU A 18 32.42 9.94 52.07
N ASN A 19 32.20 9.93 50.75
CA ASN A 19 31.88 11.15 49.99
C ASN A 19 30.80 10.83 48.95
N HIS A 20 29.57 11.18 49.30
CA HIS A 20 28.45 11.38 48.40
C HIS A 20 28.67 12.64 47.56
N ASN A 21 28.58 12.53 46.24
CA ASN A 21 28.40 13.70 45.37
C ASN A 21 27.01 13.66 44.72
N HIS A 22 26.07 14.32 45.40
CA HIS A 22 24.87 14.88 44.79
C HIS A 22 25.19 16.26 44.22
N ASN A 23 24.62 16.57 43.04
CA ASN A 23 24.11 17.87 42.57
C ASN A 23 24.14 17.88 41.03
N LYS A 24 23.18 18.41 40.26
CA LYS A 24 22.00 19.23 40.55
C LYS A 24 21.15 19.22 39.28
N LEU A 25 19.83 19.08 39.44
CA LEU A 25 18.85 19.51 38.45
C LEU A 25 19.12 20.97 38.06
N ARG A 26 19.30 21.23 36.77
CA ARG A 26 19.28 22.59 36.24
C ARG A 26 17.86 22.93 35.83
N ARG A 27 17.07 23.44 36.77
CA ARG A 27 15.92 24.31 36.47
C ARG A 27 16.43 25.46 35.60
N ARG A 28 15.84 25.66 34.43
CA ARG A 28 16.01 26.89 33.67
C ARG A 28 14.71 27.67 33.76
N ASN A 29 14.84 28.86 34.34
CA ASN A 29 13.77 29.79 34.65
C ASN A 29 13.02 30.22 33.39
N VAL A 30 11.71 30.26 33.54
CA VAL A 30 10.76 31.05 32.74
C VAL A 30 11.10 32.54 32.90
N PRO A 31 11.17 33.32 31.81
CA PRO A 31 10.87 34.73 31.88
C PRO A 31 9.43 34.95 31.41
N GLU A 32 8.59 35.48 32.30
CA GLU A 32 7.38 36.20 31.88
C GLU A 32 7.81 37.46 31.12
N SER A 33 7.34 37.61 29.89
CA SER A 33 7.18 38.93 29.28
C SER A 33 5.94 38.95 28.40
N SER A 34 4.91 39.61 28.94
CA SER A 34 3.91 40.47 28.27
C SER A 34 3.45 40.13 26.85
N ALA A 35 2.13 39.93 26.76
CA ALA A 35 1.31 39.81 25.56
C ALA A 35 1.70 40.75 24.39
N LYS A 36 1.78 40.16 23.20
CA LYS A 36 1.40 40.79 21.92
C LYS A 36 0.84 39.70 21.00
N THR A 37 -0.41 39.92 20.62
CA THR A 37 -1.22 39.19 19.63
C THR A 37 -0.58 39.21 18.24
N THR A 38 -0.43 38.03 17.63
CA THR A 38 -0.42 37.82 16.16
C THR A 38 -0.67 36.34 15.86
N ASP A 39 -1.68 36.09 15.02
CA ASP A 39 -1.99 34.80 14.38
C ASP A 39 -0.78 34.23 13.62
N ASP A 40 -0.51 32.92 13.76
CA ASP A 40 -0.36 31.95 12.66
C ASP A 40 0.36 30.64 13.05
N SER A 41 -0.02 29.59 12.34
CA SER A 41 0.60 28.26 12.16
C SER A 41 0.18 27.11 13.09
N ALA A 42 -0.63 26.24 12.48
CA ALA A 42 -1.09 24.96 12.97
C ALA A 42 0.04 23.92 12.96
N THR A 43 0.65 23.70 14.13
CA THR A 43 1.19 22.39 14.54
C THR A 43 0.79 22.18 15.99
N SER A 44 -0.51 21.98 16.20
CA SER A 44 -1.02 21.48 17.48
C SER A 44 -0.63 20.00 17.59
N ASP A 45 -0.08 19.60 18.73
CA ASP A 45 0.19 18.22 19.15
C ASP A 45 -1.07 17.35 19.01
N ARG A 46 -1.34 16.87 17.79
CA ARG A 46 -2.50 16.02 17.52
C ARG A 46 -2.11 14.60 17.91
N VAL A 47 -2.70 14.09 19.00
CA VAL A 47 -2.56 12.68 19.37
C VAL A 47 -3.08 11.82 18.21
N PRO A 48 -2.25 10.91 17.64
CA PRO A 48 -2.68 10.05 16.54
C PRO A 48 -3.95 9.29 16.89
N LEU A 49 -4.87 9.19 15.93
CA LEU A 49 -6.17 8.52 16.09
C LEU A 49 -6.02 7.09 16.63
N VAL A 50 -4.96 6.42 16.17
CA VAL A 50 -4.62 5.03 16.52
C VAL A 50 -4.30 4.86 18.02
N ILE A 51 -3.85 5.92 18.70
CA ILE A 51 -3.45 5.89 20.11
C ILE A 51 -4.61 6.29 21.03
N LEU A 52 -5.70 6.83 20.48
CA LEU A 52 -6.84 7.27 21.30
C LEU A 52 -7.54 6.08 21.99
N PRO A 53 -7.75 6.15 23.32
CA PRO A 53 -8.46 5.11 24.06
C PRO A 53 -9.89 4.94 23.54
N ASP A 54 -10.37 3.70 23.54
CA ASP A 54 -11.74 3.38 23.13
C ASP A 54 -12.79 4.07 24.02
N SER A 55 -12.46 4.39 25.28
CA SER A 55 -13.32 5.13 26.21
C SER A 55 -13.48 6.62 25.87
N THR A 56 -12.76 7.13 24.88
CA THR A 56 -12.86 8.53 24.44
C THR A 56 -14.26 8.79 23.92
N ARG A 57 -14.90 9.92 24.28
CA ARG A 57 -16.22 10.29 23.74
C ARG A 57 -16.18 10.42 22.22
N ALA A 58 -17.14 9.80 21.52
CA ALA A 58 -17.26 9.85 20.06
C ALA A 58 -17.56 11.26 19.55
N TRP A 59 -18.40 12.03 20.26
CA TRP A 59 -18.83 13.36 19.84
C TRP A 59 -17.96 14.47 20.43
N HIS A 60 -17.44 15.32 19.56
CA HIS A 60 -16.77 16.56 19.93
C HIS A 60 -17.78 17.70 20.09
N GLY A 61 -17.65 18.51 21.15
CA GLY A 61 -18.48 19.70 21.36
C GLY A 61 -19.94 19.45 21.77
N GLY A 62 -20.32 18.20 22.09
CA GLY A 62 -21.67 17.86 22.55
C GLY A 62 -22.74 17.78 21.46
N ALA A 63 -22.38 18.02 20.18
CA ALA A 63 -23.30 17.90 19.07
C ALA A 63 -23.47 16.44 18.63
N VAL A 64 -24.62 15.86 18.96
CA VAL A 64 -25.01 14.52 18.51
C VAL A 64 -25.36 14.59 17.02
N PRO A 65 -24.74 13.76 16.16
CA PRO A 65 -25.05 13.78 14.74
C PRO A 65 -26.44 13.18 14.47
N ARG A 66 -27.15 13.75 13.50
CA ARG A 66 -28.42 13.21 13.00
C ARG A 66 -28.15 12.40 11.74
N ILE A 67 -28.51 11.12 11.77
CA ILE A 67 -28.53 10.28 10.57
C ILE A 67 -29.76 10.66 9.74
N PRO A 68 -29.63 11.03 8.46
CA PRO A 68 -30.76 11.32 7.59
C PRO A 68 -31.76 10.16 7.55
N ASP A 69 -33.05 10.48 7.57
CA ASP A 69 -34.08 9.49 7.23
C ASP A 69 -34.18 9.39 5.70
N PRO A 70 -34.42 8.23 5.07
CA PRO A 70 -34.70 8.11 3.64
C PRO A 70 -35.71 9.13 3.08
N ALA A 71 -36.68 9.58 3.89
CA ALA A 71 -37.61 10.64 3.49
C ALA A 71 -36.96 12.05 3.41
N ASP A 72 -35.99 12.34 4.27
CA ASP A 72 -35.25 13.61 4.31
C ASP A 72 -34.31 13.74 3.08
N VAL A 73 -33.73 12.62 2.62
CA VAL A 73 -32.80 12.57 1.47
C VAL A 73 -33.48 12.94 0.15
N ALA A 74 -34.72 12.48 -0.07
CA ALA A 74 -35.51 12.85 -1.24
C ALA A 74 -35.81 14.36 -1.34
N ALA A 75 -35.89 15.04 -0.19
CA ALA A 75 -36.13 16.48 -0.11
C ALA A 75 -34.84 17.32 -0.25
N ILE A 76 -33.69 16.81 0.22
CA ILE A 76 -32.39 17.49 0.12
C ILE A 76 -31.82 17.42 -1.31
N ALA A 77 -32.03 16.31 -2.01
CA ALA A 77 -31.65 16.15 -3.43
C ALA A 77 -32.29 17.22 -4.35
N GLY A 78 -33.46 17.76 -3.97
CA GLY A 78 -34.10 18.87 -4.69
C GLY A 78 -33.47 20.26 -4.46
N LYS A 79 -32.58 20.41 -3.47
CA LYS A 79 -32.01 21.71 -3.06
C LYS A 79 -30.49 21.83 -3.23
N GLN A 80 -29.71 20.75 -3.12
CA GLN A 80 -28.26 20.76 -3.38
C GLN A 80 -27.96 20.42 -4.85
N ARG A 81 -28.23 21.36 -5.75
CA ARG A 81 -27.80 21.29 -7.15
C ARG A 81 -26.40 21.91 -7.32
N ASN A 82 -25.47 21.57 -6.43
CA ASN A 82 -24.08 22.04 -6.46
C ASN A 82 -23.16 20.95 -7.00
N GLY A 83 -23.20 20.66 -8.31
CA GLY A 83 -22.13 19.94 -9.03
C GLY A 83 -21.73 18.53 -8.52
N VAL A 84 -22.40 17.99 -7.51
CA VAL A 84 -22.19 16.63 -7.01
C VAL A 84 -22.74 15.68 -8.08
N LEU A 85 -21.91 14.74 -8.50
CA LEU A 85 -22.28 13.60 -9.33
C LEU A 85 -23.22 12.67 -8.54
N THR A 86 -24.46 13.10 -8.32
CA THR A 86 -25.57 12.20 -8.02
C THR A 86 -26.35 12.02 -9.31
N HIS A 87 -25.99 10.99 -10.10
CA HIS A 87 -26.78 10.63 -11.28
C HIS A 87 -28.14 10.10 -10.84
N GLU A 88 -29.19 10.53 -11.53
CA GLU A 88 -30.55 10.01 -11.39
C GLU A 88 -30.68 8.51 -11.72
N ASP A 89 -29.62 7.87 -12.23
CA ASP A 89 -29.58 6.43 -12.52
C ASP A 89 -29.23 5.57 -11.30
N ASP A 90 -28.77 6.16 -10.19
CA ASP A 90 -28.71 5.41 -8.93
C ASP A 90 -30.11 5.10 -8.41
N ARG A 91 -31.16 5.81 -8.88
CA ARG A 91 -32.55 5.37 -8.66
C ARG A 91 -32.91 4.09 -9.42
N GLY A 92 -32.13 3.72 -10.43
CA GLY A 92 -32.29 2.50 -11.23
C GLY A 92 -31.57 1.27 -10.64
N ALA A 93 -30.60 1.46 -9.74
CA ALA A 93 -29.84 0.36 -9.11
C ALA A 93 -29.91 0.34 -7.56
N THR A 94 -30.50 1.35 -6.91
CA THR A 94 -30.70 1.40 -5.44
C THR A 94 -32.17 1.52 -5.02
N THR A 95 -33.05 0.76 -5.68
CA THR A 95 -34.25 0.23 -4.99
C THR A 95 -34.12 -1.26 -4.71
N ASP A 96 -32.90 -1.76 -4.53
CA ASP A 96 -32.73 -2.96 -3.72
C ASP A 96 -33.16 -2.62 -2.30
N ALA A 97 -34.39 -2.99 -1.99
CA ALA A 97 -34.94 -2.84 -0.66
C ALA A 97 -33.94 -3.44 0.34
N LEU A 98 -33.49 -2.63 1.30
CA LEU A 98 -32.56 -3.05 2.34
C LEU A 98 -32.95 -4.44 2.85
N THR A 99 -32.00 -5.32 3.03
CA THR A 99 -32.26 -6.63 3.63
C THR A 99 -32.80 -6.46 5.06
N SER A 100 -33.39 -7.52 5.62
CA SER A 100 -33.82 -7.50 7.03
C SER A 100 -32.66 -7.20 7.98
N ARG A 101 -31.47 -7.70 7.68
CA ARG A 101 -30.23 -7.45 8.45
C ARG A 101 -29.81 -5.99 8.36
N GLU A 102 -29.78 -5.40 7.17
CA GLU A 102 -29.42 -4.00 6.97
C GLU A 102 -30.43 -3.06 7.67
N ARG A 103 -31.73 -3.34 7.61
CA ARG A 103 -32.73 -2.55 8.36
C ARG A 103 -32.51 -2.63 9.87
N MET A 104 -32.21 -3.82 10.38
CA MET A 104 -31.90 -3.99 11.80
C MET A 104 -30.63 -3.22 12.16
N LYS A 105 -29.58 -3.30 11.33
CA LYS A 105 -28.35 -2.56 11.52
C LYS A 105 -28.57 -1.05 11.52
N MET A 106 -29.37 -0.52 10.60
CA MET A 106 -29.76 0.89 10.57
C MET A 106 -30.45 1.33 11.86
N SER A 107 -31.34 0.51 12.42
CA SER A 107 -31.98 0.79 13.71
C SER A 107 -30.97 0.84 14.86
N VAL A 108 -30.01 -0.09 14.89
CA VAL A 108 -28.91 -0.10 15.88
C VAL A 108 -28.06 1.16 15.74
N ILE A 109 -27.62 1.52 14.53
CA ILE A 109 -26.82 2.71 14.28
C ILE A 109 -27.54 3.96 14.78
N ARG A 110 -28.81 4.14 14.42
CA ARG A 110 -29.61 5.32 14.85
C ARG A 110 -29.76 5.37 16.38
N GLY A 111 -30.05 4.23 17.01
CA GLY A 111 -30.16 4.14 18.46
C GLY A 111 -28.84 4.43 19.19
N SER A 112 -27.72 3.89 18.71
CA SER A 112 -26.40 4.14 19.27
C SER A 112 -25.93 5.57 19.05
N VAL A 113 -26.14 6.12 17.86
CA VAL A 113 -25.69 7.48 17.52
C VAL A 113 -26.44 8.54 18.33
N ALA A 114 -27.70 8.28 18.68
CA ALA A 114 -28.48 9.17 19.55
C ALA A 114 -27.93 9.28 20.99
N ASN A 115 -27.05 8.35 21.43
CA ASN A 115 -26.43 8.41 22.74
C ASN A 115 -25.33 9.50 22.79
N PRO A 116 -25.47 10.55 23.61
CA PRO A 116 -24.45 11.60 23.73
C PRO A 116 -23.15 11.12 24.37
N ASP A 117 -23.20 10.02 25.13
CA ASP A 117 -22.04 9.40 25.78
C ASP A 117 -21.44 8.24 24.98
N LEU A 118 -21.85 8.04 23.72
CA LEU A 118 -21.26 7.03 22.85
C LEU A 118 -19.74 7.20 22.82
N THR A 119 -19.02 6.10 23.04
CA THR A 119 -17.57 6.08 23.02
C THR A 119 -17.03 5.84 21.61
N LEU A 120 -15.77 6.21 21.38
CA LEU A 120 -15.09 6.01 20.11
C LEU A 120 -14.94 4.52 19.80
N GLY A 121 -14.70 3.69 20.82
CA GLY A 121 -14.67 2.23 20.68
C GLY A 121 -16.02 1.65 20.24
N GLU A 122 -17.13 2.14 20.79
CA GLU A 122 -18.47 1.74 20.34
C GLU A 122 -18.75 2.20 18.91
N LEU A 123 -18.34 3.42 18.54
CA LEU A 123 -18.47 3.91 17.16
C LEU A 123 -17.63 3.08 16.16
N ARG A 124 -16.39 2.75 16.52
CA ARG A 124 -15.52 1.81 15.76
C ARG A 124 -16.19 0.45 15.61
N LEU A 125 -16.80 -0.06 16.68
CA LEU A 125 -17.50 -1.33 16.68
C LEU A 125 -18.70 -1.33 15.72
N LEU A 126 -19.42 -0.20 15.60
CA LEU A 126 -20.50 -0.07 14.62
C LEU A 126 -20.00 -0.30 13.18
N GLY A 127 -18.89 0.31 12.78
CA GLY A 127 -18.30 0.12 11.44
C GLY A 127 -17.68 -1.27 11.25
N CYS A 128 -17.14 -1.87 12.32
CA CYS A 128 -16.52 -3.19 12.25
C CYS A 128 -17.51 -4.36 12.25
N SER A 129 -18.63 -4.23 12.95
CA SER A 129 -19.66 -5.29 13.03
C SER A 129 -20.38 -5.48 11.70
N SER A 130 -21.08 -6.62 11.55
CA SER A 130 -21.74 -7.02 10.31
C SER A 130 -22.60 -5.92 9.68
N GLU A 131 -22.60 -5.87 8.34
CA GLU A 131 -23.24 -4.85 7.50
C GLU A 131 -22.60 -3.44 7.58
N GLY A 132 -21.65 -3.19 8.49
CA GLY A 132 -20.92 -1.92 8.58
C GLY A 132 -21.84 -0.71 8.76
N PHE A 133 -21.64 0.36 7.99
CA PHE A 133 -22.51 1.53 8.01
C PHE A 133 -23.67 1.46 7.01
N VAL A 134 -23.83 0.34 6.31
CA VAL A 134 -24.92 0.04 5.38
C VAL A 134 -24.89 0.89 4.09
N ASN A 135 -25.00 2.21 4.19
CA ASN A 135 -25.12 3.11 3.03
C ASN A 135 -24.30 4.40 3.17
N ASP A 136 -24.18 5.13 2.06
CA ASP A 136 -23.31 6.29 1.96
C ASP A 136 -23.84 7.52 2.72
N ASP A 137 -25.17 7.62 2.92
CA ASP A 137 -25.75 8.67 3.76
C ASP A 137 -25.28 8.57 5.21
N VAL A 138 -25.23 7.35 5.75
CA VAL A 138 -24.69 7.10 7.09
C VAL A 138 -23.18 7.35 7.10
N ARG A 139 -22.45 6.89 6.08
CA ARG A 139 -20.99 7.07 5.99
C ARG A 139 -20.58 8.54 5.95
N ARG A 140 -21.29 9.37 5.18
CA ARG A 140 -21.10 10.83 5.13
C ARG A 140 -21.15 11.47 6.50
N VAL A 141 -21.96 10.92 7.42
CA VAL A 141 -22.04 11.40 8.79
C VAL A 141 -20.96 10.76 9.69
N LEU A 142 -20.71 9.46 9.56
CA LEU A 142 -19.93 8.69 10.54
C LEU A 142 -18.43 8.56 10.22
N TRP A 143 -18.00 8.52 8.95
CA TRP A 143 -16.57 8.49 8.62
C TRP A 143 -15.81 9.72 9.16
N PRO A 144 -16.30 10.97 8.99
CA PRO A 144 -15.65 12.13 9.59
C PRO A 144 -15.55 12.03 11.12
N LYS A 145 -16.54 11.41 11.79
CA LYS A 145 -16.56 11.25 13.25
C LYS A 145 -15.59 10.17 13.73
N LEU A 146 -15.46 9.06 13.00
CA LEU A 146 -14.40 8.08 13.23
C LEU A 146 -13.02 8.72 13.12
N LEU A 147 -12.83 9.61 12.15
CA LEU A 147 -11.58 10.35 11.90
C LEU A 147 -11.40 11.59 12.80
N ARG A 148 -12.30 11.80 13.77
CA ARG A 148 -12.23 12.91 14.74
C ARG A 148 -12.19 14.29 14.09
N LEU A 149 -12.87 14.44 12.96
CA LEU A 149 -13.03 15.73 12.29
C LEU A 149 -14.08 16.57 13.06
N ALA A 150 -13.67 17.77 13.45
CA ALA A 150 -14.46 18.64 14.31
C ALA A 150 -15.72 19.17 13.62
N GLN A 151 -15.65 19.46 12.31
CA GLN A 151 -16.74 20.07 11.56
C GLN A 151 -17.56 19.02 10.79
N PRO A 152 -18.90 18.98 10.96
CA PRO A 152 -19.79 18.15 10.15
C PRO A 152 -19.82 18.61 8.69
N GLU A 153 -19.76 19.93 8.46
CA GLU A 153 -19.60 20.55 7.15
C GLU A 153 -18.49 21.60 7.23
N PRO A 154 -17.28 21.30 6.73
CA PRO A 154 -16.21 22.29 6.66
C PRO A 154 -16.62 23.43 5.72
N ALA A 155 -16.15 24.65 6.01
CA ALA A 155 -16.32 25.77 5.08
C ALA A 155 -15.73 25.39 3.72
N PRO A 156 -16.42 25.71 2.59
CA PRO A 156 -15.90 25.38 1.28
C PRO A 156 -14.48 25.90 1.10
N VAL A 157 -13.59 25.02 0.64
CA VAL A 157 -12.22 25.36 0.28
C VAL A 157 -12.24 25.93 -1.13
N ASP A 158 -11.86 27.20 -1.24
CA ASP A 158 -11.69 27.90 -2.52
C ASP A 158 -10.32 27.60 -3.16
N GLY A 159 -10.20 27.87 -4.46
CA GLY A 159 -8.91 27.81 -5.18
C GLY A 159 -8.40 26.40 -5.52
N LEU A 160 -9.26 25.38 -5.43
CA LEU A 160 -8.89 23.99 -5.77
C LEU A 160 -8.47 23.84 -7.24
N GLU A 161 -9.02 24.66 -8.14
CA GLU A 161 -8.69 24.67 -9.57
C GLU A 161 -7.19 24.87 -9.84
N THR A 162 -6.50 25.65 -9.01
CA THR A 162 -5.08 25.98 -9.17
C THR A 162 -4.17 25.21 -8.23
N VAL A 163 -4.70 24.33 -7.37
CA VAL A 163 -3.90 23.62 -6.36
C VAL A 163 -2.81 22.74 -6.99
N HIS A 164 -3.07 22.22 -8.19
CA HIS A 164 -2.11 21.42 -8.96
C HIS A 164 -0.81 22.19 -9.27
N THR A 165 -0.85 23.53 -9.33
CA THR A 165 0.33 24.36 -9.61
C THR A 165 1.39 24.31 -8.51
N TYR A 166 1.02 23.87 -7.31
CA TYR A 166 1.94 23.66 -6.18
C TYR A 166 2.57 22.26 -6.16
N ILE A 167 2.15 21.36 -7.06
CA ILE A 167 2.66 20.00 -7.14
C ILE A 167 3.79 19.91 -8.16
N PRO A 168 4.91 19.23 -7.85
CA PRO A 168 5.97 18.99 -8.83
C PRO A 168 5.41 18.35 -10.12
N ASN A 169 5.79 18.89 -11.28
CA ASN A 169 5.20 18.49 -12.56
C ASN A 169 5.27 16.97 -12.81
N GLU A 170 6.38 16.32 -12.44
CA GLU A 170 6.52 14.86 -12.60
C GLU A 170 5.47 14.07 -11.80
N ILE A 171 5.19 14.52 -10.57
CA ILE A 171 4.16 13.92 -9.70
C ILE A 171 2.78 14.21 -10.28
N TYR A 172 2.51 15.45 -10.70
CA TYR A 172 1.23 15.82 -11.29
C TYR A 172 0.91 15.00 -12.55
N GLN A 173 1.89 14.80 -13.44
CA GLN A 173 1.72 13.96 -14.62
C GLN A 173 1.47 12.49 -14.26
N GLN A 174 2.05 11.99 -13.18
CA GLN A 174 1.76 10.65 -12.69
C GLN A 174 0.32 10.55 -12.16
N ILE A 175 -0.13 11.53 -11.38
CA ILE A 175 -1.51 11.63 -10.89
C ILE A 175 -2.50 11.59 -12.07
N LEU A 176 -2.30 12.39 -13.11
CA LEU A 176 -3.19 12.42 -14.27
C LEU A 176 -3.29 11.05 -14.98
N LYS A 177 -2.18 10.32 -15.10
CA LYS A 177 -2.19 8.97 -15.69
C LYS A 177 -2.96 7.97 -14.84
N ASP A 178 -2.91 8.10 -13.52
CA ASP A 178 -3.57 7.19 -12.58
C ASP A 178 -5.07 7.50 -12.49
N VAL A 179 -5.42 8.78 -12.52
CA VAL A 179 -6.81 9.26 -12.62
C VAL A 179 -7.47 8.79 -13.93
N ALA A 180 -6.78 8.89 -15.06
CA ALA A 180 -7.29 8.39 -16.34
C ALA A 180 -7.59 6.87 -16.33
N ARG A 181 -6.92 6.11 -15.45
CA ARG A 181 -7.15 4.66 -15.26
C ARG A 181 -8.19 4.34 -14.19
N SER A 182 -8.74 5.33 -13.49
CA SER A 182 -9.71 5.16 -12.39
C SER A 182 -11.16 4.97 -12.87
N GLY A 183 -11.36 4.64 -14.16
CA GLY A 183 -12.69 4.49 -14.76
C GLY A 183 -13.54 3.36 -14.14
N SER A 184 -12.93 2.35 -13.53
CA SER A 184 -13.63 1.26 -12.82
C SER A 184 -14.45 1.73 -11.62
N HIS A 185 -14.14 2.90 -11.06
CA HIS A 185 -14.92 3.52 -9.98
C HIS A 185 -16.18 4.20 -10.49
N ILE A 186 -16.28 4.47 -11.78
CA ILE A 186 -17.38 5.19 -12.42
C ILE A 186 -18.37 4.18 -13.02
N SER A 187 -19.66 4.53 -13.09
CA SER A 187 -20.63 3.68 -13.78
C SER A 187 -20.28 3.53 -15.25
N GLN A 188 -20.48 2.33 -15.82
CA GLN A 188 -20.33 2.08 -17.26
C GLN A 188 -21.30 2.94 -18.11
N SER A 189 -22.38 3.45 -17.51
CA SER A 189 -23.36 4.33 -18.15
C SER A 189 -23.05 5.82 -18.00
N ALA A 190 -21.97 6.20 -17.30
CA ALA A 190 -21.68 7.60 -17.04
C ALA A 190 -21.35 8.36 -18.33
N THR A 191 -21.80 9.62 -18.38
CA THR A 191 -21.50 10.50 -19.51
C THR A 191 -20.04 10.95 -19.49
N GLU A 192 -19.54 11.42 -20.65
CA GLU A 192 -18.19 11.98 -20.77
C GLU A 192 -17.98 13.14 -19.79
N LYS A 193 -18.95 14.06 -19.70
CA LYS A 193 -18.91 15.21 -18.79
C LYS A 193 -18.82 14.80 -17.32
N GLU A 194 -19.48 13.70 -16.94
CA GLU A 194 -19.43 13.20 -15.57
C GLU A 194 -18.10 12.54 -15.25
N THR A 195 -17.56 11.81 -16.24
CA THR A 195 -16.22 11.24 -16.15
C THR A 195 -15.16 12.32 -16.01
N GLU A 196 -15.24 13.38 -16.83
CA GLU A 196 -14.35 14.54 -16.74
C GLU A 196 -14.46 15.23 -15.38
N SER A 197 -15.68 15.50 -14.91
CA SER A 197 -15.89 16.14 -13.61
C SER A 197 -15.36 15.28 -12.46
N PHE A 198 -15.55 13.96 -12.51
CA PHE A 198 -14.98 13.05 -11.52
C PHE A 198 -13.46 13.09 -11.52
N GLN A 199 -12.84 13.01 -12.70
CA GLN A 199 -11.38 13.03 -12.84
C GLN A 199 -10.77 14.35 -12.37
N GLU A 200 -11.43 15.47 -12.67
CA GLU A 200 -11.04 16.80 -12.19
C GLU A 200 -11.10 16.87 -10.66
N GLN A 201 -12.23 16.51 -10.06
CA GLN A 201 -12.41 16.52 -8.60
C GLN A 201 -11.43 15.56 -7.90
N LEU A 202 -11.19 14.39 -8.47
CA LEU A 202 -10.23 13.40 -7.93
C LEU A 202 -8.80 13.95 -7.97
N THR A 203 -8.44 14.65 -9.04
CA THR A 203 -7.14 15.32 -9.17
C THR A 203 -6.99 16.44 -8.14
N GLN A 204 -7.99 17.31 -8.01
CA GLN A 204 -8.02 18.38 -7.01
C GLN A 204 -7.87 17.82 -5.59
N LEU A 205 -8.60 16.76 -5.28
CA LEU A 205 -8.60 16.09 -3.98
C LEU A 205 -7.19 15.59 -3.59
N MET A 206 -6.52 14.86 -4.48
CA MET A 206 -5.17 14.36 -4.22
C MET A 206 -4.11 15.48 -4.16
N CYS A 207 -4.17 16.43 -5.09
CA CYS A 207 -3.23 17.55 -5.13
C CYS A 207 -3.35 18.43 -3.87
N TRP A 208 -4.56 18.63 -3.35
CA TRP A 208 -4.77 19.39 -2.13
C TRP A 208 -4.12 18.74 -0.90
N VAL A 209 -4.25 17.42 -0.73
CA VAL A 209 -3.60 16.70 0.38
C VAL A 209 -2.08 16.79 0.27
N LEU A 210 -1.51 16.52 -0.92
CA LEU A 210 -0.06 16.57 -1.15
C LEU A 210 0.52 17.99 -1.00
N HIS A 211 -0.24 19.01 -1.38
CA HIS A 211 0.16 20.40 -1.19
C HIS A 211 0.25 20.76 0.30
N ARG A 212 -0.76 20.38 1.09
CA ARG A 212 -0.79 20.64 2.55
C ARG A 212 0.26 19.85 3.31
N HIS A 213 0.63 18.68 2.81
CA HIS A 213 1.56 17.76 3.46
C HIS A 213 2.72 17.43 2.54
N SER A 214 3.59 18.40 2.28
CA SER A 214 4.72 18.30 1.35
C SER A 214 5.79 17.25 1.71
N HIS A 215 5.70 16.64 2.89
CA HIS A 215 6.54 15.52 3.30
C HIS A 215 6.02 14.16 2.77
N LEU A 216 4.75 14.08 2.39
CA LEU A 216 4.13 12.90 1.80
C LEU A 216 4.49 12.80 0.31
N ASN A 217 4.79 11.59 -0.14
CA ASN A 217 5.11 11.28 -1.52
C ASN A 217 3.95 10.52 -2.14
N TYR A 218 3.58 10.89 -3.36
CA TYR A 218 2.56 10.16 -4.11
C TYR A 218 3.02 8.72 -4.41
N TYR A 219 2.12 7.75 -4.22
CA TYR A 219 2.31 6.37 -4.66
C TYR A 219 1.16 5.95 -5.59
N GLN A 220 1.48 5.09 -6.57
CA GLN A 220 0.50 4.55 -7.50
C GLN A 220 -0.48 3.62 -6.75
N GLY A 221 -1.78 3.89 -6.86
CA GLY A 221 -2.84 3.23 -6.07
C GLY A 221 -3.51 4.17 -5.06
N TYR A 222 -2.88 5.29 -4.70
CA TYR A 222 -3.51 6.31 -3.85
C TYR A 222 -4.79 6.89 -4.48
N ASN A 223 -4.83 6.94 -5.82
CA ASN A 223 -6.01 7.35 -6.60
C ASN A 223 -7.24 6.46 -6.32
N ASP A 224 -7.07 5.16 -6.06
CA ASP A 224 -8.20 4.25 -5.80
C ASP A 224 -8.83 4.53 -4.42
N VAL A 225 -8.00 4.85 -3.42
CA VAL A 225 -8.48 5.26 -2.10
C VAL A 225 -9.17 6.63 -2.18
N ALA A 226 -8.54 7.58 -2.89
CA ALA A 226 -9.10 8.91 -3.09
C ALA A 226 -10.42 8.88 -3.87
N ALA A 227 -10.54 8.02 -4.89
CA ALA A 227 -11.77 7.79 -5.65
C ALA A 227 -12.90 7.29 -4.73
N THR A 228 -12.61 6.30 -3.89
CA THR A 228 -13.59 5.78 -2.92
C THR A 228 -14.07 6.88 -1.96
N VAL A 229 -13.15 7.69 -1.43
CA VAL A 229 -13.51 8.83 -0.57
C VAL A 229 -14.35 9.86 -1.32
N LEU A 230 -13.98 10.20 -2.56
CA LEU A 230 -14.71 11.16 -3.39
C LEU A 230 -16.14 10.70 -3.66
N LEU A 231 -16.35 9.42 -3.99
CA LEU A 231 -17.67 8.87 -4.28
C LEU A 231 -18.59 8.94 -3.06
N VAL A 232 -18.08 8.69 -1.85
CA VAL A 232 -18.91 8.69 -0.64
C VAL A 232 -19.10 10.11 -0.09
N MET A 233 -18.03 10.89 0.01
CA MET A 233 -18.00 12.19 0.70
C MET A 233 -18.25 13.40 -0.21
N GLY A 234 -18.03 13.27 -1.52
CA GLY A 234 -17.90 14.41 -2.43
C GLY A 234 -16.61 15.21 -2.20
N LEU A 235 -16.36 16.23 -3.02
CA LEU A 235 -15.09 16.97 -3.00
C LEU A 235 -14.82 17.63 -1.65
N GLN A 236 -15.72 18.49 -1.17
CA GLN A 236 -15.43 19.37 -0.03
C GLN A 236 -15.22 18.62 1.30
N ALA A 237 -16.13 17.71 1.66
CA ALA A 237 -15.93 16.85 2.83
C ALA A 237 -14.80 15.83 2.60
N GLY A 238 -14.66 15.35 1.36
CA GLY A 238 -13.62 14.42 0.94
C GLY A 238 -12.21 14.93 1.20
N LEU A 239 -11.94 16.22 1.04
CA LEU A 239 -10.62 16.83 1.28
C LEU A 239 -10.10 16.47 2.67
N HIS A 240 -10.87 16.80 3.70
CA HIS A 240 -10.49 16.58 5.10
C HIS A 240 -10.51 15.10 5.50
N VAL A 241 -11.44 14.32 4.94
CA VAL A 241 -11.51 12.87 5.17
C VAL A 241 -10.27 12.19 4.58
N LEU A 242 -9.90 12.50 3.34
CA LEU A 242 -8.73 11.93 2.68
C LEU A 242 -7.43 12.41 3.34
N GLU A 243 -7.32 13.67 3.74
CA GLU A 243 -6.17 14.17 4.53
C GLU A 243 -6.01 13.36 5.81
N SER A 244 -7.09 13.15 6.57
CA SER A 244 -7.03 12.37 7.80
C SER A 244 -6.70 10.90 7.55
N ILE A 245 -7.25 10.28 6.51
CA ILE A 245 -6.91 8.89 6.13
C ILE A 245 -5.43 8.80 5.76
N SER A 246 -4.93 9.79 5.00
CA SER A 246 -3.55 9.82 4.53
C SER A 246 -2.57 9.89 5.68
N LEU A 247 -2.83 10.73 6.68
CA LEU A 247 -1.95 10.89 7.84
C LEU A 247 -2.04 9.72 8.82
N GLU A 248 -3.25 9.20 9.08
CA GLU A 248 -3.46 8.21 10.14
C GLU A 248 -3.22 6.76 9.67
N PHE A 249 -3.39 6.49 8.38
CA PHE A 249 -3.35 5.13 7.84
C PHE A 249 -2.38 4.94 6.68
N LEU A 250 -2.24 5.92 5.78
CA LEU A 250 -1.49 5.75 4.54
C LEU A 250 -0.08 6.36 4.56
N GLU A 251 0.27 7.11 5.61
CA GLU A 251 1.55 7.85 5.70
C GLU A 251 2.73 6.93 5.42
N ARG A 252 2.66 5.69 5.92
CA ARG A 252 3.64 4.64 5.70
C ARG A 252 3.89 4.33 4.21
N PHE A 253 2.86 4.39 3.38
CA PHE A 253 2.94 4.15 1.92
C PHE A 253 3.44 5.39 1.17
N MET A 254 3.38 6.55 1.80
CA MET A 254 3.75 7.85 1.25
C MET A 254 5.17 8.29 1.67
N GLU A 255 5.94 7.40 2.29
CA GLU A 255 7.36 7.63 2.55
C GLU A 255 8.20 7.61 1.26
N LYS A 256 9.42 8.14 1.33
CA LYS A 256 10.36 8.17 0.19
C LYS A 256 10.69 6.78 -0.37
N THR A 257 10.54 5.74 0.44
CA THR A 257 10.86 4.36 0.07
C THR A 257 9.80 3.40 0.59
N MET A 258 9.46 2.38 -0.20
CA MET A 258 8.53 1.30 0.18
C MET A 258 9.15 0.25 1.10
N GLU A 259 10.38 0.43 1.60
CA GLU A 259 11.11 -0.59 2.37
C GLU A 259 10.35 -1.04 3.63
N LYS A 260 9.75 -0.09 4.35
CA LYS A 260 8.94 -0.41 5.54
C LYS A 260 7.64 -1.11 5.17
N VAL A 261 7.02 -0.77 4.05
CA VAL A 261 5.83 -1.45 3.52
C VAL A 261 6.17 -2.89 3.16
N ASN A 262 7.29 -3.11 2.47
CA ASN A 262 7.80 -4.43 2.13
C ASN A 262 8.06 -5.27 3.38
N GLN A 263 8.60 -4.66 4.44
CA GLN A 263 8.76 -5.33 5.73
C GLN A 263 7.40 -5.67 6.35
N GLU A 264 6.44 -4.74 6.38
CA GLU A 264 5.11 -4.97 6.94
C GLU A 264 4.34 -6.09 6.23
N LEU A 265 4.53 -6.28 4.91
CA LEU A 265 3.92 -7.42 4.20
C LEU A 265 4.26 -8.78 4.83
N PHE A 266 5.41 -8.92 5.50
CA PHE A 266 5.78 -10.16 6.20
C PHE A 266 4.98 -10.46 7.47
N PHE A 267 4.12 -9.54 7.93
CA PHE A 267 3.06 -9.91 8.86
C PHE A 267 2.23 -11.07 8.31
N ILE A 268 1.99 -11.14 7.00
CA ILE A 268 1.25 -12.25 6.39
C ILE A 268 1.94 -13.59 6.65
N PHE A 269 3.26 -13.67 6.50
CA PHE A 269 4.00 -14.92 6.70
C PHE A 269 4.09 -15.28 8.19
N ALA A 270 4.39 -14.31 9.06
CA ALA A 270 4.39 -14.51 10.50
C ALA A 270 3.02 -14.98 11.04
N LEU A 271 1.92 -14.48 10.46
CA LEU A 271 0.58 -14.91 10.83
C LEU A 271 0.23 -16.29 10.24
N LEU A 272 0.58 -16.56 8.97
CA LEU A 272 0.39 -17.88 8.35
C LEU A 272 1.16 -18.98 9.08
N GLU A 273 2.32 -18.69 9.65
CA GLU A 273 3.07 -19.64 10.49
C GLU A 273 2.21 -20.16 11.66
N ARG A 274 1.35 -19.30 12.21
CA ARG A 274 0.48 -19.62 13.36
C ARG A 274 -0.80 -20.32 12.95
N VAL A 275 -1.42 -19.89 11.85
CA VAL A 275 -2.76 -20.37 11.47
C VAL A 275 -2.75 -21.45 10.40
N HIS A 276 -1.71 -21.52 9.57
CA HIS A 276 -1.62 -22.46 8.46
C HIS A 276 -0.15 -22.75 8.05
N PRO A 277 0.68 -23.37 8.92
CA PRO A 277 2.11 -23.57 8.67
C PRO A 277 2.42 -24.36 7.38
N THR A 278 1.61 -25.36 7.02
CA THR A 278 1.78 -26.12 5.77
C THR A 278 1.58 -25.27 4.52
N LEU A 279 0.74 -24.23 4.59
CA LEU A 279 0.54 -23.32 3.46
C LEU A 279 1.74 -22.38 3.34
N LEU A 280 2.24 -21.88 4.47
CA LEU A 280 3.48 -21.10 4.48
C LEU A 280 4.64 -21.88 3.89
N GLU A 281 4.85 -23.13 4.31
CA GLU A 281 5.88 -24.00 3.76
C GLU A 281 5.74 -24.17 2.24
N HIS A 282 4.51 -24.35 1.74
CA HIS A 282 4.25 -24.41 0.31
C HIS A 282 4.65 -23.12 -0.42
N LEU A 283 4.33 -21.95 0.13
CA LEU A 283 4.72 -20.64 -0.45
C LEU A 283 6.24 -20.44 -0.44
N GLU A 284 6.93 -20.85 0.63
CA GLU A 284 8.39 -20.77 0.73
C GLU A 284 9.09 -21.71 -0.26
N ASN A 285 8.53 -22.91 -0.48
CA ASN A 285 9.05 -23.89 -1.43
C ASN A 285 9.01 -23.42 -2.88
N VAL A 286 8.00 -22.63 -3.25
CA VAL A 286 7.93 -21.98 -4.57
C VAL A 286 8.65 -20.62 -4.61
N GLU A 287 9.42 -20.30 -3.57
CA GLU A 287 10.19 -19.06 -3.41
C GLU A 287 9.36 -17.77 -3.52
N LEU A 288 8.10 -17.81 -3.06
CA LEU A 288 7.22 -16.66 -3.09
C LEU A 288 7.36 -15.81 -1.82
N PHE A 289 7.24 -14.50 -1.97
CA PHE A 289 7.16 -13.52 -0.89
C PHE A 289 5.78 -12.85 -0.89
N PRO A 290 5.35 -12.22 0.22
CA PRO A 290 3.99 -11.68 0.36
C PRO A 290 3.67 -10.43 -0.48
N HIS A 291 4.50 -10.08 -1.48
CA HIS A 291 4.28 -8.95 -2.39
C HIS A 291 3.00 -9.07 -3.23
N PHE A 292 2.43 -10.27 -3.34
CA PHE A 292 1.13 -10.48 -4.00
C PHE A 292 -0.01 -9.68 -3.34
N ALA A 293 0.13 -9.32 -2.05
CA ALA A 293 -0.88 -8.59 -1.29
C ALA A 293 -0.62 -7.07 -1.23
N LEU A 294 0.42 -6.57 -1.93
CA LEU A 294 0.80 -5.16 -1.87
C LEU A 294 -0.34 -4.24 -2.32
N ALA A 295 -1.01 -4.59 -3.43
CA ALA A 295 -2.11 -3.79 -3.96
C ALA A 295 -3.30 -3.75 -3.00
N GLU A 296 -3.69 -4.90 -2.43
CA GLU A 296 -4.75 -4.99 -1.42
C GLU A 296 -4.41 -4.18 -0.17
N TYR A 297 -3.15 -4.21 0.28
CA TYR A 297 -2.70 -3.49 1.46
C TYR A 297 -2.71 -1.97 1.26
N THR A 298 -2.12 -1.47 0.17
CA THR A 298 -1.96 -0.02 -0.05
C THR A 298 -3.24 0.65 -0.52
N THR A 299 -4.13 -0.07 -1.19
CA THR A 299 -5.38 0.49 -1.73
C THR A 299 -6.62 0.14 -0.91
N TRP A 300 -6.48 -0.60 0.19
CA TRP A 300 -7.61 -1.13 0.96
C TRP A 300 -8.59 -1.91 0.08
N TYR A 301 -8.04 -2.71 -0.83
CA TYR A 301 -8.76 -3.49 -1.84
C TYR A 301 -9.56 -2.66 -2.87
N ALA A 302 -9.45 -1.33 -2.85
CA ALA A 302 -10.17 -0.45 -3.78
C ALA A 302 -9.83 -0.72 -5.24
N HIS A 303 -8.58 -1.09 -5.53
CA HIS A 303 -8.17 -1.45 -6.89
C HIS A 303 -8.94 -2.65 -7.45
N LYS A 304 -9.33 -3.59 -6.58
CA LYS A 304 -9.96 -4.85 -6.97
C LYS A 304 -11.49 -4.78 -6.95
N TYR A 305 -12.06 -4.13 -5.93
CA TYR A 305 -13.52 -4.11 -5.73
C TYR A 305 -14.17 -2.78 -6.11
N ALA A 306 -13.52 -1.96 -6.95
CA ALA A 306 -14.07 -0.70 -7.46
C ALA A 306 -15.49 -0.84 -8.04
N GLU A 307 -15.75 -1.92 -8.79
CA GLU A 307 -17.06 -2.21 -9.38
C GLU A 307 -18.08 -2.73 -8.34
N ASN A 308 -17.62 -3.40 -7.28
CA ASN A 308 -18.47 -3.84 -6.16
C ASN A 308 -18.45 -2.81 -5.04
N ARG A 309 -19.06 -1.64 -5.30
CA ARG A 309 -19.09 -0.50 -4.37
C ARG A 309 -19.62 -0.85 -2.98
N LYS A 310 -20.65 -1.71 -2.91
CA LYS A 310 -21.24 -2.14 -1.63
C LYS A 310 -20.20 -2.82 -0.73
N LEU A 311 -19.46 -3.79 -1.29
CA LEU A 311 -18.37 -4.46 -0.58
C LEU A 311 -17.21 -3.50 -0.29
N LEU A 312 -16.81 -2.69 -1.26
CA LEU A 312 -15.71 -1.75 -1.10
C LEU A 312 -15.97 -0.76 0.06
N HIS A 313 -17.14 -0.12 0.07
CA HIS A 313 -17.47 0.83 1.15
C HIS A 313 -17.59 0.12 2.50
N ARG A 314 -18.06 -1.14 2.51
CA ARG A 314 -18.09 -1.99 3.71
C ARG A 314 -16.69 -2.30 4.25
N LEU A 315 -15.70 -2.51 3.37
CA LEU A 315 -14.30 -2.69 3.75
C LEU A 315 -13.71 -1.40 4.34
N PHE A 316 -14.05 -0.24 3.79
CA PHE A 316 -13.64 1.05 4.35
C PHE A 316 -14.26 1.27 5.75
N ASP A 317 -15.54 0.93 5.96
CA ASP A 317 -16.17 0.97 7.29
C ASP A 317 -15.38 0.12 8.31
N PHE A 318 -14.88 -1.05 7.87
CA PHE A 318 -14.10 -1.97 8.68
C PHE A 318 -12.70 -1.44 8.99
N PHE A 319 -11.96 -0.92 7.98
CA PHE A 319 -10.60 -0.42 8.16
C PHE A 319 -10.55 0.87 8.95
N LEU A 320 -11.46 1.82 8.71
CA LEU A 320 -11.57 3.05 9.50
C LEU A 320 -11.91 2.77 10.97
N GLY A 321 -12.62 1.68 11.23
CA GLY A 321 -12.94 1.20 12.58
C GLY A 321 -11.84 0.37 13.25
N SER A 322 -10.76 0.03 12.53
CA SER A 322 -9.73 -0.91 12.96
C SER A 322 -8.34 -0.28 13.05
N PRO A 323 -7.36 -0.93 13.72
CA PRO A 323 -5.97 -0.50 13.67
C PRO A 323 -5.36 -0.55 12.25
N PRO A 324 -4.34 0.27 11.94
CA PRO A 324 -3.83 0.43 10.56
C PRO A 324 -3.35 -0.84 9.86
N LEU A 325 -2.82 -1.81 10.60
CA LEU A 325 -2.32 -3.07 10.02
C LEU A 325 -3.41 -4.09 9.71
N MET A 326 -4.68 -3.82 10.05
CA MET A 326 -5.80 -4.75 9.84
C MET A 326 -5.94 -5.29 8.40
N PRO A 327 -5.66 -4.53 7.32
CA PRO A 327 -5.72 -5.09 5.97
C PRO A 327 -4.80 -6.29 5.76
N LEU A 328 -3.63 -6.35 6.43
CA LEU A 328 -2.71 -7.49 6.36
C LEU A 328 -3.26 -8.73 7.07
N TYR A 329 -3.99 -8.55 8.16
CA TYR A 329 -4.68 -9.63 8.85
C TYR A 329 -5.81 -10.19 7.98
N LEU A 330 -6.57 -9.31 7.32
CA LEU A 330 -7.58 -9.73 6.36
C LEU A 330 -6.95 -10.49 5.17
N SER A 331 -5.85 -9.99 4.61
CA SER A 331 -5.11 -10.70 3.54
C SER A 331 -4.66 -12.08 3.99
N THR A 332 -4.14 -12.21 5.21
CA THR A 332 -3.72 -13.51 5.77
C THR A 332 -4.89 -14.48 5.85
N VAL A 333 -6.03 -14.04 6.38
CA VAL A 333 -7.23 -14.87 6.52
C VAL A 333 -7.79 -15.27 5.15
N ILE A 334 -7.80 -14.36 4.17
CA ILE A 334 -8.20 -14.68 2.79
C ILE A 334 -7.28 -15.74 2.18
N VAL A 335 -5.95 -15.60 2.35
CA VAL A 335 -4.97 -16.57 1.84
C VAL A 335 -5.18 -17.94 2.49
N ALA A 336 -5.36 -17.99 3.81
CA ALA A 336 -5.63 -19.23 4.54
C ALA A 336 -6.97 -19.88 4.13
N HIS A 337 -8.02 -19.07 3.93
CA HIS A 337 -9.33 -19.55 3.46
C HIS A 337 -9.23 -20.23 2.08
N ARG A 338 -8.33 -19.72 1.23
CA ARG A 338 -8.09 -20.24 -0.13
C ARG A 338 -7.03 -21.35 -0.19
N ALA A 339 -6.62 -21.91 0.94
CA ALA A 339 -5.54 -22.91 0.98
C ALA A 339 -5.74 -24.08 -0.01
N THR A 340 -6.96 -24.63 -0.10
CA THR A 340 -7.28 -25.74 -1.02
C THR A 340 -7.02 -25.37 -2.49
N GLU A 341 -7.39 -24.16 -2.89
CA GLU A 341 -7.14 -23.66 -4.25
C GLU A 341 -5.64 -23.48 -4.50
N ILE A 342 -4.92 -22.93 -3.52
CA ILE A 342 -3.48 -22.69 -3.61
C ILE A 342 -2.71 -24.01 -3.67
N PHE A 343 -3.03 -25.00 -2.85
CA PHE A 343 -2.37 -26.31 -2.91
C PHE A 343 -2.63 -27.08 -4.21
N SER A 344 -3.68 -26.71 -4.93
CA SER A 344 -4.04 -27.35 -6.20
C SER A 344 -3.30 -26.77 -7.40
N THR A 345 -2.47 -25.74 -7.22
CA THR A 345 -1.68 -25.15 -8.30
C THR A 345 -0.50 -26.05 -8.68
N THR A 346 0.03 -25.84 -9.88
CA THR A 346 1.38 -26.31 -10.20
C THR A 346 2.35 -25.67 -9.19
N PRO A 347 3.26 -26.44 -8.56
CA PRO A 347 4.16 -25.94 -7.53
C PRO A 347 5.31 -25.13 -8.16
N ASP A 348 4.96 -24.02 -8.79
CA ASP A 348 5.87 -23.01 -9.30
C ASP A 348 5.43 -21.61 -8.88
N MET A 349 6.39 -20.70 -8.85
CA MET A 349 6.21 -19.33 -8.41
C MET A 349 5.13 -18.60 -9.22
N GLY A 350 5.11 -18.78 -10.54
CA GLY A 350 4.27 -17.99 -11.45
C GLY A 350 2.79 -18.31 -11.32
N HIS A 351 2.43 -19.61 -11.35
CA HIS A 351 1.03 -20.02 -11.18
C HIS A 351 0.51 -19.69 -9.78
N THR A 352 1.30 -19.93 -8.75
CA THR A 352 0.93 -19.63 -7.36
C THR A 352 0.74 -18.12 -7.16
N HIS A 353 1.65 -17.29 -7.66
CA HIS A 353 1.51 -15.82 -7.63
C HIS A 353 0.23 -15.36 -8.34
N LYS A 354 -0.08 -15.92 -9.51
CA LYS A 354 -1.28 -15.56 -10.27
C LYS A 354 -2.56 -15.85 -9.48
N VAL A 355 -2.65 -17.02 -8.85
CA VAL A 355 -3.81 -17.41 -8.03
C VAL A 355 -3.96 -16.48 -6.84
N LEU A 356 -2.87 -16.14 -6.15
CA LEU A 356 -2.90 -15.24 -5.00
C LEU A 356 -3.35 -13.83 -5.38
N CYS A 357 -2.90 -13.29 -6.52
CA CYS A 357 -3.34 -11.96 -6.99
C CYS A 357 -4.79 -11.95 -7.52
N THR A 358 -5.33 -13.09 -7.92
CA THR A 358 -6.71 -13.19 -8.43
C THR A 358 -7.63 -13.64 -7.30
N LEU A 359 -8.28 -12.69 -6.60
CA LEU A 359 -9.25 -13.05 -5.56
C LEU A 359 -10.61 -13.39 -6.20
N PRO A 360 -11.28 -14.45 -5.73
CA PRO A 360 -12.65 -14.77 -6.13
C PRO A 360 -13.65 -13.68 -5.70
N ASP A 361 -14.73 -13.55 -6.45
CA ASP A 361 -15.82 -12.60 -6.17
C ASP A 361 -16.74 -13.07 -5.03
N ASP A 362 -16.78 -14.38 -4.75
CA ASP A 362 -17.67 -15.04 -3.80
C ASP A 362 -17.05 -15.25 -2.41
N LEU A 363 -15.94 -14.58 -2.12
CA LEU A 363 -15.30 -14.63 -0.80
C LEU A 363 -16.27 -14.19 0.32
N PRO A 364 -16.39 -14.96 1.43
CA PRO A 364 -17.32 -14.66 2.50
C PRO A 364 -16.80 -13.55 3.44
N PHE A 365 -16.65 -12.33 2.91
CA PHE A 365 -15.99 -11.21 3.59
C PHE A 365 -16.50 -10.92 5.01
N GLU A 366 -17.79 -11.05 5.28
CA GLU A 366 -18.31 -10.85 6.65
C GLU A 366 -17.72 -11.84 7.66
N THR A 367 -17.48 -13.09 7.23
CA THR A 367 -16.82 -14.11 8.07
C THR A 367 -15.33 -13.82 8.17
N LEU A 368 -14.68 -13.50 7.04
CA LEU A 368 -13.24 -13.25 6.98
C LEU A 368 -12.83 -12.01 7.80
N MET A 369 -13.66 -10.96 7.83
CA MET A 369 -13.43 -9.78 8.67
C MET A 369 -13.52 -10.11 10.18
N VAL A 370 -14.43 -11.00 10.58
CA VAL A 370 -14.51 -11.46 11.98
C VAL A 370 -13.28 -12.28 12.34
N GLU A 371 -12.87 -13.20 11.47
CA GLU A 371 -11.65 -13.99 11.63
C GLU A 371 -10.40 -13.10 11.71
N ALA A 372 -10.28 -12.07 10.86
CA ALA A 372 -9.18 -11.12 10.88
C ALA A 372 -9.09 -10.35 12.21
N LYS A 373 -10.24 -9.92 12.77
CA LYS A 373 -10.27 -9.30 14.10
C LYS A 373 -9.87 -10.26 15.20
N ASN A 374 -10.30 -11.51 15.13
CA ASN A 374 -9.91 -12.54 16.10
C ASN A 374 -8.42 -12.83 16.01
N LEU A 375 -7.87 -12.87 14.79
CA LEU A 375 -6.45 -13.06 14.55
C LEU A 375 -5.62 -11.90 15.11
N TYR A 376 -6.06 -10.65 14.90
CA TYR A 376 -5.41 -9.46 15.46
C TYR A 376 -5.39 -9.47 16.99
N ARG A 377 -6.47 -9.92 17.62
CA ARG A 377 -6.55 -10.04 19.09
C ARG A 377 -5.61 -11.12 19.64
N GLN A 378 -5.48 -12.24 18.92
CA GLN A 378 -4.61 -13.35 19.34
C GLN A 378 -3.13 -13.01 19.14
N TYR A 379 -2.80 -12.32 18.06
CA TYR A 379 -1.45 -11.97 17.68
C TYR A 379 -1.35 -10.49 17.35
N PRO A 380 -1.39 -9.58 18.34
CA PRO A 380 -1.21 -8.16 18.08
C PRO A 380 0.18 -7.90 17.46
N PRO A 381 0.36 -6.85 16.65
CA PRO A 381 1.58 -6.62 15.88
C PRO A 381 2.88 -6.69 16.70
N GLU A 382 2.86 -6.18 17.93
CA GLU A 382 4.00 -6.16 18.83
C GLU A 382 4.47 -7.58 19.19
N SER A 383 3.52 -8.53 19.31
CA SER A 383 3.80 -9.92 19.70
C SER A 383 4.50 -10.75 18.63
N ILE A 384 4.46 -10.32 17.37
CA ILE A 384 5.01 -11.05 16.21
C ILE A 384 6.02 -10.23 15.41
N SER A 385 6.36 -9.03 15.89
CA SER A 385 7.24 -8.08 15.21
C SER A 385 8.66 -8.61 14.96
N ASN A 386 9.17 -9.51 15.82
CA ASN A 386 10.47 -10.14 15.62
C ASN A 386 10.44 -11.13 14.44
N ASP A 387 9.39 -11.96 14.34
CA ASP A 387 9.23 -12.92 13.24
C ASP A 387 9.16 -12.18 11.89
N VAL A 388 8.43 -11.06 11.84
CA VAL A 388 8.35 -10.19 10.65
C VAL A 388 9.73 -9.71 10.22
N ARG A 389 10.57 -9.28 11.17
CA ARG A 389 11.95 -8.85 10.89
C ARG A 389 12.81 -10.00 10.39
N ASP A 390 12.64 -11.20 10.95
CA ASP A 390 13.39 -12.38 10.54
C ASP A 390 13.02 -12.80 9.12
N TYR A 391 11.74 -12.79 8.76
CA TYR A 391 11.29 -13.04 7.39
C TYR A 391 11.79 -11.99 6.39
N ASP A 392 11.74 -10.70 6.74
CA ASP A 392 12.31 -9.65 5.88
C ASP A 392 13.83 -9.80 5.72
N HIS A 393 14.54 -10.22 6.77
CA HIS A 393 15.97 -10.53 6.68
C HIS A 393 16.26 -11.70 5.72
N LYS A 394 15.50 -12.79 5.83
CA LYS A 394 15.58 -13.94 4.90
C LYS A 394 15.33 -13.49 3.45
N ARG A 395 14.33 -12.63 3.21
CA ARG A 395 14.06 -12.05 1.88
C ARG A 395 15.27 -11.28 1.36
N LYS A 396 15.84 -10.39 2.16
CA LYS A 396 17.00 -9.57 1.76
C LYS A 396 18.19 -10.43 1.33
N ILE A 397 18.46 -11.51 2.04
CA ILE A 397 19.52 -12.47 1.68
C ILE A 397 19.20 -13.10 0.31
N LYS A 398 17.99 -13.67 0.14
CA LYS A 398 17.59 -14.28 -1.15
C LYS A 398 17.64 -13.29 -2.31
N GLU A 399 17.22 -12.04 -2.12
CA GLU A 399 17.31 -11.02 -3.17
C GLU A 399 18.75 -10.69 -3.56
N GLN A 400 19.68 -10.65 -2.60
CA GLN A 400 21.10 -10.47 -2.89
C GLN A 400 21.67 -11.65 -3.69
N GLU A 401 21.30 -12.87 -3.32
CA GLU A 401 21.69 -14.08 -4.05
C GLU A 401 21.17 -14.06 -5.49
N TRP A 402 19.89 -13.71 -5.68
CA TRP A 402 19.30 -13.59 -7.01
C TRP A 402 19.96 -12.49 -7.85
N LYS A 403 20.25 -11.33 -7.25
CA LYS A 403 20.98 -10.24 -7.92
C LYS A 403 22.38 -10.69 -8.34
N ALA A 404 23.13 -11.33 -7.45
CA ALA A 404 24.46 -11.85 -7.75
C ALA A 404 24.43 -12.91 -8.87
N LYS A 405 23.45 -13.82 -8.83
CA LYS A 405 23.25 -14.84 -9.88
C LYS A 405 22.88 -14.23 -11.22
N ALA A 406 22.01 -13.21 -11.23
CA ALA A 406 21.63 -12.49 -12.44
C ALA A 406 22.81 -11.72 -13.04
N GLU A 407 23.62 -11.07 -12.19
CA GLU A 407 24.82 -10.37 -12.62
C GLU A 407 25.87 -11.33 -13.18
N ALA A 408 26.14 -12.45 -12.50
CA ALA A 408 27.03 -13.49 -13.00
C ALA A 408 26.57 -14.05 -14.36
N SER A 409 25.25 -14.28 -14.53
CA SER A 409 24.68 -14.70 -15.81
C SER A 409 24.87 -13.64 -16.90
N ARG A 410 24.72 -12.36 -16.56
CA ARG A 410 24.96 -11.24 -17.50
C ARG A 410 26.44 -11.16 -17.91
N GLN A 411 27.35 -11.24 -16.95
CA GLN A 411 28.80 -11.21 -17.21
C GLN A 411 29.23 -12.40 -18.09
N GLU A 412 28.67 -13.59 -17.85
CA GLU A 412 28.94 -14.78 -18.67
C GLU A 412 28.42 -14.60 -20.10
N ARG A 413 27.20 -14.06 -20.30
CA ARG A 413 26.68 -13.74 -21.64
C ARG A 413 27.56 -12.73 -22.37
N GLU A 414 28.06 -11.71 -21.67
CA GLU A 414 28.98 -10.72 -22.24
C GLU A 414 30.34 -11.33 -22.60
N ARG A 415 30.88 -12.22 -21.75
CA ARG A 415 32.10 -12.99 -22.04
C ARG A 415 31.92 -13.86 -23.28
N GLN A 416 30.82 -14.60 -23.39
CA GLN A 416 30.51 -15.42 -24.57
C GLN A 416 30.34 -14.58 -25.84
N ARG A 417 29.72 -13.39 -25.74
CA ARG A 417 29.63 -12.45 -26.87
C ARG A 417 31.01 -11.96 -27.31
N LYS A 418 31.88 -11.56 -26.38
CA LYS A 418 33.27 -11.16 -26.68
C LYS A 418 34.06 -12.29 -27.33
N LEU A 419 33.95 -13.52 -26.82
CA LEU A 419 34.60 -14.70 -27.41
C LEU A 419 34.09 -15.00 -28.83
N LYS A 420 32.77 -14.89 -29.09
CA LYS A 420 32.20 -15.04 -30.43
C LYS A 420 32.69 -13.96 -31.41
N ILE A 421 32.83 -12.71 -30.95
CA ILE A 421 33.36 -11.61 -31.77
C ILE A 421 34.85 -11.83 -32.10
N VAL A 422 35.64 -12.33 -31.14
CA VAL A 422 37.04 -12.68 -31.36
C VAL A 422 37.20 -13.87 -32.31
N GLN A 423 36.30 -14.86 -32.24
CA GLN A 423 36.28 -16.02 -33.15
C GLN A 423 35.68 -15.72 -34.53
N SER A 424 34.90 -14.64 -34.70
CA SER A 424 34.52 -14.16 -36.02
C SER A 424 35.70 -13.45 -36.69
N THR A 425 36.70 -14.23 -37.14
CA THR A 425 37.70 -13.79 -38.11
C THR A 425 36.99 -13.24 -39.37
N PRO A 426 37.50 -12.18 -40.01
CA PRO A 426 36.93 -11.70 -41.26
C PRO A 426 36.91 -12.85 -42.25
N ARG A 427 35.75 -13.12 -42.87
CA ARG A 427 35.71 -13.95 -44.08
C ARG A 427 36.71 -13.34 -45.04
N ILE A 428 37.83 -14.02 -45.28
CA ILE A 428 38.78 -13.63 -46.30
C ILE A 428 37.99 -13.57 -47.60
N SER A 429 37.74 -12.34 -48.05
CA SER A 429 37.23 -12.09 -49.38
C SER A 429 38.30 -12.61 -50.34
N TYR A 430 38.12 -13.81 -50.88
CA TYR A 430 38.80 -14.21 -52.09
C TYR A 430 38.28 -13.27 -53.20
N ARG A 431 38.94 -12.12 -53.32
CA ARG A 431 38.82 -11.25 -54.48
C ARG A 431 39.47 -11.99 -55.64
N ILE A 432 38.69 -12.85 -56.30
CA ILE A 432 39.08 -13.52 -57.55
C ILE A 432 39.46 -12.43 -58.53
N ARG A 433 40.77 -12.22 -58.68
CA ARG A 433 41.35 -11.21 -59.54
C ARG A 433 41.40 -11.80 -60.94
N SER A 434 40.40 -11.41 -61.75
CA SER A 434 40.36 -11.49 -63.21
C SER A 434 40.41 -12.90 -63.83
N TYR A 435 39.31 -13.29 -64.50
CA TYR A 435 39.26 -14.46 -65.38
C TYR A 435 40.40 -14.52 -66.41
N LYS A 436 41.05 -13.39 -66.74
CA LYS A 436 42.14 -13.32 -67.72
C LYS A 436 43.42 -14.06 -67.30
N THR A 437 43.74 -14.15 -66.01
CA THR A 437 44.94 -14.90 -65.56
C THR A 437 44.75 -16.40 -65.64
N ILE A 438 43.54 -16.89 -65.36
CA ILE A 438 43.22 -18.33 -65.49
C ILE A 438 43.30 -18.73 -66.98
N THR A 439 42.79 -17.90 -67.91
CA THR A 439 42.85 -18.23 -69.34
C THR A 439 44.28 -18.27 -69.87
N VAL A 440 45.13 -17.32 -69.48
CA VAL A 440 46.54 -17.27 -69.92
C VAL A 440 47.32 -18.47 -69.41
N VAL A 441 47.11 -18.89 -68.15
CA VAL A 441 47.79 -20.06 -67.57
C VAL A 441 47.32 -21.35 -68.24
N THR A 442 46.02 -21.49 -68.54
CA THR A 442 45.53 -22.68 -69.28
C THR A 442 46.02 -22.75 -70.72
N ILE A 443 46.13 -21.61 -71.41
CA ILE A 443 46.66 -21.58 -72.78
C ILE A 443 48.16 -21.89 -72.79
N LEU A 444 48.93 -21.37 -71.83
CA LEU A 444 50.36 -21.71 -71.70
C LEU A 444 50.56 -23.19 -71.36
N ALA A 445 49.76 -23.76 -70.45
CA ALA A 445 49.84 -25.17 -70.08
C ALA A 445 49.48 -26.10 -71.25
N LEU A 446 48.44 -25.77 -72.02
CA LEU A 446 48.06 -26.51 -73.23
C LEU A 446 49.09 -26.34 -74.35
N GLY A 447 49.68 -25.16 -74.51
CA GLY A 447 50.75 -24.89 -75.47
C GLY A 447 52.02 -25.67 -75.17
N ILE A 448 52.44 -25.73 -73.90
CA ILE A 448 53.60 -26.52 -73.45
C ILE A 448 53.32 -28.01 -73.60
N TYR A 449 52.12 -28.48 -73.27
CA TYR A 449 51.74 -29.89 -73.45
C TYR A 449 51.70 -30.31 -74.93
N ALA A 450 51.17 -29.45 -75.81
CA ALA A 450 51.17 -29.69 -77.25
C ALA A 450 52.59 -29.65 -77.85
N PHE A 451 53.47 -28.77 -77.36
CA PHE A 451 54.87 -28.70 -77.77
C PHE A 451 55.63 -29.98 -77.39
N ILE A 452 55.49 -30.44 -76.15
CA ILE A 452 56.13 -31.69 -75.66
C ILE A 452 55.61 -32.92 -76.41
N ARG A 453 54.32 -32.95 -76.76
CA ARG A 453 53.70 -34.06 -77.52
C ARG A 453 54.04 -34.02 -79.02
N SER A 454 54.30 -32.85 -79.59
CA SER A 454 54.75 -32.70 -80.98
C SER A 454 56.24 -33.11 -81.12
N SER A 455 57.07 -32.78 -80.14
CA SER A 455 58.50 -33.13 -80.13
C SER A 455 58.80 -34.61 -79.83
N THR A 456 57.78 -35.44 -79.59
CA THR A 456 57.92 -36.89 -79.34
C THR A 456 57.42 -37.78 -80.50
N GLY A 457 57.11 -37.19 -81.66
CA GLY A 457 56.61 -37.90 -82.85
C GLY A 457 57.52 -37.89 -84.10
N LEU A 458 58.73 -37.34 -84.03
CA LEU A 458 59.69 -37.31 -85.16
C LEU A 458 61.12 -37.60 -84.66
N ASN A 459 61.35 -38.89 -84.38
CA ASN A 459 62.55 -39.70 -84.67
C ASN A 459 62.63 -40.89 -83.71
#